data_AF-B4M953-F1
#
_entry.id   AF-B4M953-F1
#
_cell.length_a   1.000
_cell.length_b   1.000
_cell.length_c   1.000
_cell.angle_alpha   90.00
_cell.angle_beta   90.00
_cell.angle_gamma   90.00
#
_symmetry.space_group_name_H-M   'P 1'
#
loop_
_entity.id
_entity.type
_entity.pdbx_description
1 polymer ?
#
loop_
_entity_poly.entity_id
_entity_poly.type
_entity_poly.pdbx_seq_one_letter_code
_entity_poly.pdbx_strand_id
1 'polypeptide(L)'
;MRKSYCDRILLLLLAAKACQCGYTYEKIGDSHYFIGKGNSDEQIFDWFDARRSCRAQGGQLVSVQTAKQLIELEHYILAQGYANGSMFSTSGHSFESEYPFKWSALGKSLTYTKWLPGEGPPLNSFLSLQLVNSELFMVTSWGFDQFYICEYETISVWLVTNLYNPFYSILVILILVFLYTLIKRKRAVPEEEQLLKN
;
A
#
# COMPACT_ATOMS: atom_id res chain seq x y z
N MET A 1 38.71 -18.02 -15.24
CA MET A 1 39.00 -19.47 -15.37
C MET A 1 38.51 -20.21 -14.14
N ARG A 2 37.35 -20.87 -14.22
CA ARG A 2 37.08 -22.25 -13.75
C ARG A 2 35.96 -22.77 -14.67
N LYS A 3 36.27 -23.83 -15.41
CA LYS A 3 35.46 -24.43 -16.49
C LYS A 3 34.65 -25.62 -15.94
N SER A 4 33.64 -26.03 -16.73
CA SER A 4 33.21 -27.43 -16.99
C SER A 4 32.27 -28.05 -15.95
N TYR A 5 31.14 -28.71 -16.25
CA TYR A 5 30.36 -29.05 -17.47
C TYR A 5 29.00 -29.56 -16.93
N CYS A 6 27.87 -29.26 -17.57
CA CYS A 6 26.81 -30.27 -17.72
C CYS A 6 26.07 -29.96 -19.01
N ASP A 7 26.36 -30.82 -19.97
CA ASP A 7 26.06 -30.68 -21.38
C ASP A 7 24.57 -30.86 -21.65
N ARG A 8 24.19 -30.35 -22.83
CA ARG A 8 22.88 -30.36 -23.44
C ARG A 8 22.27 -31.76 -23.45
N ILE A 9 21.05 -31.91 -22.92
CA ILE A 9 19.94 -32.69 -23.50
C ILE A 9 18.69 -32.37 -22.68
N LEU A 10 17.78 -31.63 -23.33
CA LEU A 10 16.34 -31.86 -23.34
C LEU A 10 15.67 -32.23 -22.01
N LEU A 11 14.97 -31.27 -21.40
CA LEU A 11 13.55 -31.43 -21.04
C LEU A 11 12.97 -30.08 -20.60
N LEU A 12 11.86 -29.75 -21.24
CA LEU A 12 11.06 -28.55 -21.06
C LEU A 12 10.52 -28.46 -19.63
N LEU A 13 10.39 -27.20 -19.17
CA LEU A 13 9.46 -26.65 -18.18
C LEU A 13 10.11 -26.06 -16.90
N LEU A 14 9.65 -24.84 -16.61
CA LEU A 14 9.69 -24.13 -15.33
C LEU A 14 11.02 -23.47 -14.95
N ALA A 15 11.26 -22.32 -15.58
CA ALA A 15 11.03 -21.02 -14.94
C ALA A 15 11.93 -20.03 -15.66
N ALA A 16 11.33 -19.15 -16.46
CA ALA A 16 11.86 -17.79 -16.43
C ALA A 16 11.75 -17.38 -14.96
N LYS A 17 12.85 -17.48 -14.20
CA LYS A 17 12.97 -16.73 -12.96
C LYS A 17 12.83 -15.29 -13.42
N ALA A 18 11.62 -14.76 -13.30
CA ALA A 18 11.40 -13.34 -13.43
C ALA A 18 12.47 -12.69 -12.56
N CYS A 19 13.18 -11.72 -13.12
CA CYS A 19 13.93 -10.79 -12.30
C CYS A 19 12.89 -10.06 -11.43
N GLN A 20 12.52 -10.64 -10.30
CA GLN A 20 11.64 -10.01 -9.34
C GLN A 20 12.50 -9.03 -8.56
N CYS A 21 12.52 -7.77 -9.02
CA CYS A 21 12.79 -6.63 -8.15
C CYS A 21 11.60 -6.44 -7.18
N GLY A 22 11.28 -7.48 -6.41
CA GLY A 22 10.22 -7.45 -5.41
C GLY A 22 10.83 -6.96 -4.10
N TYR A 23 10.41 -5.80 -3.64
CA TYR A 23 10.72 -5.35 -2.30
C TYR A 23 10.13 -6.35 -1.30
N THR A 24 10.93 -6.77 -0.31
CA THR A 24 10.49 -7.73 0.69
C THR A 24 10.01 -6.97 1.92
N TYR A 25 8.74 -7.17 2.30
CA TYR A 25 8.22 -6.61 3.53
C TYR A 25 8.74 -7.39 4.74
N GLU A 26 9.26 -6.69 5.74
CA GLU A 26 9.74 -7.27 7.00
C GLU A 26 8.62 -7.30 8.04
N LYS A 27 8.48 -8.43 8.75
CA LYS A 27 7.47 -8.58 9.79
C LYS A 27 7.91 -7.84 11.06
N ILE A 28 7.19 -6.78 11.42
CA ILE A 28 7.42 -6.02 12.65
C ILE A 28 6.09 -6.00 13.43
N GLY A 29 6.13 -6.54 14.66
CA GLY A 29 4.93 -6.70 15.47
C GLY A 29 3.86 -7.54 14.77
N ASP A 30 2.68 -6.95 14.63
CA ASP A 30 1.50 -7.59 14.03
C ASP A 30 1.35 -7.33 12.51
N SER A 31 2.25 -6.55 11.90
CA SER A 31 2.19 -6.15 10.48
C SER A 31 3.50 -6.41 9.73
N HIS A 32 3.51 -6.08 8.43
CA HIS A 32 4.71 -6.15 7.60
C HIS A 32 4.98 -4.79 6.96
N TYR A 33 6.25 -4.37 6.96
CA TYR A 33 6.67 -3.05 6.51
C TYR A 33 7.83 -3.09 5.52
N PHE A 34 7.88 -2.08 4.66
CA PHE A 34 8.99 -1.84 3.74
C PHE A 34 9.33 -0.35 3.79
N ILE A 35 10.62 -0.01 3.80
CA ILE A 35 11.06 1.40 3.73
C ILE A 35 11.69 1.64 2.36
N GLY A 36 11.09 2.54 1.59
CA GLY A 36 11.59 2.94 0.28
C GLY A 36 12.40 4.24 0.34
N LYS A 37 13.29 4.40 -0.64
CA LYS A 37 14.10 5.60 -0.85
C LYS A 37 14.21 5.96 -2.34
N GLY A 38 14.62 7.20 -2.63
CA GLY A 38 14.99 7.71 -3.96
C GLY A 38 15.94 6.80 -4.74
N ASN A 39 15.91 6.85 -6.07
CA ASN A 39 16.90 6.16 -6.93
C ASN A 39 18.31 6.79 -6.82
N SER A 40 18.41 7.99 -6.25
CA SER A 40 19.65 8.65 -5.87
C SER A 40 19.52 9.21 -4.46
N ASP A 41 20.66 9.45 -3.79
CA ASP A 41 20.68 10.02 -2.44
C ASP A 41 20.20 11.50 -2.40
N GLU A 42 20.01 12.11 -3.57
CA GLU A 42 19.42 13.45 -3.77
C GLU A 42 17.93 13.41 -4.14
N GLN A 43 17.37 12.24 -4.46
CA GLN A 43 15.99 12.12 -4.91
C GLN A 43 15.04 12.06 -3.73
N ILE A 44 14.40 13.20 -3.47
CA ILE A 44 13.28 13.35 -2.56
C ILE A 44 12.01 12.80 -3.24
N PHE A 45 11.20 12.02 -2.52
CA PHE A 45 9.94 11.51 -3.05
C PHE A 45 8.81 12.47 -2.74
N ASP A 46 8.07 12.86 -3.79
CA ASP A 46 6.76 13.42 -3.61
C ASP A 46 5.80 12.37 -3.01
N TRP A 47 4.93 12.80 -2.10
CA TRP A 47 4.02 11.94 -1.35
C TRP A 47 3.12 11.09 -2.25
N PHE A 48 2.69 11.62 -3.40
CA PHE A 48 1.86 10.89 -4.36
C PHE A 48 2.66 9.78 -5.04
N ASP A 49 3.94 9.99 -5.32
CA ASP A 49 4.83 8.98 -5.88
C ASP A 49 5.16 7.90 -4.85
N ALA A 50 5.41 8.27 -3.59
CA ALA A 50 5.58 7.33 -2.48
C ALA A 50 4.34 6.44 -2.31
N ARG A 51 3.13 7.05 -2.34
CA ARG A 51 1.85 6.32 -2.32
C ARG A 51 1.69 5.37 -3.49
N ARG A 52 2.05 5.81 -4.70
CA ARG A 52 2.00 4.97 -5.90
C ARG A 52 2.96 3.78 -5.78
N SER A 53 4.16 4.01 -5.24
CA SER A 53 5.18 2.98 -5.04
C SER A 53 4.68 1.88 -4.10
N CYS A 54 4.14 2.23 -2.93
CA CYS A 54 3.59 1.23 -2.00
C CYS A 54 2.48 0.40 -2.64
N ARG A 55 1.57 1.04 -3.40
CA ARG A 55 0.46 0.35 -4.09
C ARG A 55 0.93 -0.60 -5.17
N ALA A 56 1.94 -0.22 -5.94
CA ALA A 56 2.54 -1.08 -6.96
C ALA A 56 3.16 -2.35 -6.36
N GLN A 57 3.46 -2.34 -5.06
CA GLN A 57 4.06 -3.43 -4.31
C GLN A 57 3.06 -4.20 -3.44
N GLY A 58 1.75 -3.96 -3.61
CA GLY A 58 0.71 -4.67 -2.87
C GLY A 58 0.50 -4.17 -1.44
N GLY A 59 0.93 -2.95 -1.13
CA GLY A 59 0.65 -2.31 0.15
C GLY A 59 0.19 -0.87 0.00
N GLN A 60 0.32 -0.12 1.09
CA GLN A 60 -0.05 1.29 1.17
C GLN A 60 0.96 2.05 2.03
N LEU A 61 0.96 3.39 1.98
CA LEU A 61 1.73 4.15 2.96
C LEU A 61 1.23 3.83 4.37
N VAL A 62 2.15 3.80 5.34
CA VAL A 62 1.85 3.41 6.71
C VAL A 62 0.84 4.33 7.38
N SER A 63 -0.07 3.75 8.16
CA SER A 63 -0.97 4.47 9.08
C SER A 63 -0.63 4.14 10.52
N VAL A 64 -0.15 5.13 11.28
CA VAL A 64 0.25 4.89 12.68
C VAL A 64 -0.93 5.14 13.62
N GLN A 65 -1.54 4.06 14.13
CA GLN A 65 -2.77 4.14 14.92
C GLN A 65 -2.57 3.99 16.42
N THR A 66 -1.41 3.53 16.88
CA THR A 66 -1.13 3.26 18.30
C THR A 66 0.31 3.58 18.68
N ALA A 67 0.53 3.82 19.98
CA ALA A 67 1.88 3.98 20.53
C ALA A 67 2.76 2.73 20.34
N LYS A 68 2.18 1.54 20.51
CA LYS A 68 2.88 0.27 20.29
C LYS A 68 3.45 0.20 18.87
N GLN A 69 2.63 0.50 17.87
CA GLN A 69 3.03 0.49 16.47
C GLN A 69 4.14 1.52 16.17
N LEU A 70 4.06 2.72 16.75
CA LEU A 70 5.10 3.73 16.57
C LEU A 70 6.44 3.28 17.14
N ILE A 71 6.45 2.67 18.34
CA ILE A 71 7.66 2.14 18.98
C ILE A 71 8.23 0.96 18.18
N GLU A 72 7.37 0.09 17.64
CA GLU A 72 7.79 -1.00 16.76
C GLU A 72 8.47 -0.49 15.48
N LEU A 73 7.92 0.56 14.85
CA LEU A 73 8.53 1.24 13.71
C LEU A 73 9.84 1.94 14.09
N GLU A 74 9.92 2.54 15.28
CA GLU A 74 11.13 3.18 15.79
C GLU A 74 12.27 2.18 15.91
N HIS A 75 12.03 1.03 16.54
CA HIS A 75 13.02 -0.04 16.63
C HIS A 75 13.44 -0.56 15.25
N TYR A 76 12.49 -0.72 14.33
CA TYR A 76 12.78 -1.13 12.96
C TYR A 76 13.68 -0.11 12.23
N ILE A 77 13.35 1.18 12.30
CA ILE A 77 14.13 2.26 11.68
C ILE A 77 15.54 2.35 12.28
N LEU A 78 15.67 2.21 13.60
CA LEU A 78 16.96 2.18 14.27
C LEU A 78 17.80 0.97 13.83
N ALA A 79 17.20 -0.21 13.74
CA ALA A 79 17.89 -1.43 13.31
C ALA A 79 18.39 -1.35 11.86
N GLN A 80 17.69 -0.62 10.99
CA GLN A 80 18.10 -0.36 9.60
C GLN A 80 19.20 0.72 9.49
N GLY A 81 19.56 1.40 10.59
CA GLY A 81 20.68 2.34 10.62
C GLY A 81 20.37 3.73 10.05
N TYR A 82 19.10 4.14 10.02
CA TYR A 82 18.73 5.49 9.58
C TYR A 82 19.29 6.55 10.53
N ALA A 83 19.75 7.66 9.96
CA ALA A 83 20.40 8.73 10.72
C ALA A 83 19.38 9.59 11.48
N ASN A 84 19.83 10.21 12.58
CA ASN A 84 19.07 11.26 13.25
C ASN A 84 18.69 12.38 12.26
N GLY A 85 17.44 12.82 12.31
CA GLY A 85 16.85 13.79 11.38
C GLY A 85 16.17 13.18 10.16
N SER A 86 16.33 11.88 9.90
CA SER A 86 15.68 11.20 8.77
C SER A 86 14.16 11.34 8.82
N MET A 87 13.56 11.66 7.67
CA MET A 87 12.12 11.85 7.53
C MET A 87 11.48 10.78 6.65
N PHE A 88 10.31 10.31 7.07
CA PHE A 88 9.59 9.19 6.46
C PHE A 88 8.14 9.59 6.16
N SER A 89 7.76 9.62 4.88
CA SER A 89 6.37 9.85 4.49
C SER A 89 5.46 8.74 5.03
N THR A 90 4.29 9.14 5.51
CA THR A 90 3.20 8.25 5.95
C THR A 90 1.95 8.48 5.12
N SER A 91 0.86 7.75 5.35
CA SER A 91 -0.40 8.01 4.64
C SER A 91 -1.17 9.23 5.18
N GLY A 92 -0.65 9.92 6.20
CA GLY A 92 -1.37 10.99 6.87
C GLY A 92 -1.32 12.30 6.07
N HIS A 93 -2.45 12.98 5.95
CA HIS A 93 -2.53 14.33 5.39
C HIS A 93 -3.77 15.09 5.89
N SER A 94 -3.78 16.42 5.75
CA SER A 94 -4.90 17.27 6.15
C SER A 94 -5.66 17.93 4.99
N PHE A 95 -5.21 17.85 3.74
CA PHE A 95 -5.88 18.55 2.61
C PHE A 95 -7.23 17.96 2.16
N GLU A 96 -7.62 16.76 2.62
CA GLU A 96 -8.97 16.18 2.41
C GLU A 96 -9.81 16.18 3.70
N SER A 97 -9.40 16.97 4.70
CA SER A 97 -10.04 17.04 6.00
C SER A 97 -9.98 18.46 6.54
N GLU A 98 -11.12 19.02 6.91
CA GLU A 98 -11.17 20.40 7.43
C GLU A 98 -10.36 20.55 8.74
N TYR A 99 -10.38 19.51 9.58
CA TYR A 99 -9.54 19.24 10.76
C TYR A 99 -10.14 18.00 11.46
N PRO A 100 -9.40 16.97 11.94
CA PRO A 100 -7.95 16.74 11.94
C PRO A 100 -7.47 15.97 10.68
N PHE A 101 -6.15 15.71 10.60
CA PHE A 101 -5.54 14.80 9.62
C PHE A 101 -6.30 13.47 9.50
N LYS A 102 -6.19 12.86 8.31
CA LYS A 102 -6.68 11.50 8.03
C LYS A 102 -5.57 10.61 7.50
N TRP A 103 -5.66 9.34 7.85
CA TRP A 103 -4.89 8.27 7.23
C TRP A 103 -5.53 7.89 5.89
N SER A 104 -4.98 8.37 4.77
CA SER A 104 -5.48 8.09 3.41
C SER A 104 -5.63 6.59 3.11
N ALA A 105 -4.76 5.78 3.70
CA ALA A 105 -4.76 4.33 3.62
C ALA A 105 -6.01 3.70 4.26
N LEU A 106 -6.42 4.21 5.42
CA LEU A 106 -7.54 3.64 6.21
C LEU A 106 -8.86 4.40 6.04
N GLY A 107 -8.83 5.60 5.46
CA GLY A 107 -9.97 6.52 5.42
C GLY A 107 -10.42 7.02 6.80
N LYS A 108 -9.57 6.90 7.82
CA LYS A 108 -9.88 7.22 9.23
C LYS A 108 -9.12 8.45 9.71
N SER A 109 -9.74 9.23 10.58
CA SER A 109 -9.07 10.32 11.30
C SER A 109 -7.99 9.80 12.25
N LEU A 110 -7.04 10.67 12.61
CA LEU A 110 -6.03 10.34 13.63
C LEU A 110 -6.69 10.07 14.99
N THR A 111 -6.38 8.90 15.56
CA THR A 111 -6.78 8.49 16.92
C THR A 111 -5.62 8.50 17.91
N TYR A 112 -4.40 8.55 17.39
CA TYR A 112 -3.16 8.56 18.15
C TYR A 112 -2.22 9.57 17.51
N THR A 113 -1.50 10.33 18.36
CA THR A 113 -0.47 11.27 17.91
C THR A 113 0.70 11.29 18.87
N LYS A 114 1.91 11.51 18.34
CA LYS A 114 3.13 11.82 19.10
C LYS A 114 3.89 12.90 18.35
N TRP A 115 3.36 14.13 18.36
CA TRP A 115 3.98 15.25 17.67
C TRP A 115 5.34 15.59 18.28
N LEU A 116 6.27 16.03 17.45
CA LEU A 116 7.52 16.64 17.94
C LEU A 116 7.16 17.87 18.80
N PRO A 117 7.86 18.16 19.91
CA PRO A 117 7.55 19.34 20.72
C PRO A 117 7.62 20.64 19.90
N GLY A 118 6.54 21.42 19.91
CA GLY A 118 6.42 22.65 19.11
C GLY A 118 5.94 22.42 17.68
N GLU A 119 5.83 21.18 17.25
CA GLU A 119 5.06 20.75 16.07
C GLU A 119 3.59 20.54 16.45
N GLY A 120 2.70 20.67 15.47
CA GLY A 120 1.26 20.61 15.73
C GLY A 120 0.46 21.07 14.52
N PRO A 121 -0.73 20.49 14.28
CA PRO A 121 -1.22 20.29 12.92
C PRO A 121 -1.48 21.61 12.18
N PRO A 122 -0.63 22.00 11.20
CA PRO A 122 -0.92 23.03 10.25
C PRO A 122 -1.94 22.47 9.27
N LEU A 123 -2.84 23.35 8.84
CA LEU A 123 -3.80 23.03 7.80
C LEU A 123 -3.07 22.82 6.46
N ASN A 124 -3.60 21.95 5.61
CA ASN A 124 -3.12 21.69 4.26
C ASN A 124 -1.66 21.21 4.18
N SER A 125 -1.33 20.17 4.97
CA SER A 125 0.00 19.57 5.03
C SER A 125 -0.05 18.05 4.99
N PHE A 126 1.12 17.44 4.79
CA PHE A 126 1.34 16.01 4.93
C PHE A 126 1.86 15.68 6.33
N LEU A 127 1.64 14.45 6.78
CA LEU A 127 2.16 13.95 8.04
C LEU A 127 3.30 12.99 7.75
N SER A 128 4.44 13.25 8.35
CA SER A 128 5.63 12.42 8.22
C SER A 128 6.13 12.02 9.60
N LEU A 129 6.97 11.00 9.67
CA LEU A 129 7.71 10.66 10.88
C LEU A 129 9.13 11.21 10.77
N GLN A 130 9.65 11.77 11.85
CA GLN A 130 11.05 12.19 11.96
C GLN A 130 11.72 11.45 13.11
N LEU A 131 12.90 10.90 12.83
CA LEU A 131 13.75 10.31 13.86
C LEU A 131 14.55 11.42 14.57
N VAL A 132 14.30 11.63 15.86
CA VAL A 132 14.98 12.63 16.68
C VAL A 132 15.49 11.97 17.97
N ASN A 133 16.80 11.96 18.16
CA ASN A 133 17.49 11.39 19.33
C ASN A 133 17.07 9.94 19.62
N SER A 134 16.96 9.12 18.56
CA SER A 134 16.50 7.73 18.61
C SER A 134 15.01 7.53 18.90
N GLU A 135 14.21 8.60 18.87
CA GLU A 135 12.76 8.51 19.00
C GLU A 135 12.05 8.95 17.72
N LEU A 136 10.95 8.31 17.36
CA LEU A 136 10.08 8.80 16.29
C LEU A 136 9.07 9.81 16.79
N PHE A 137 8.91 10.88 16.01
CA PHE A 137 7.89 11.89 16.21
C PHE A 137 7.11 12.13 14.93
N MET A 138 5.83 12.48 15.07
CA MET A 138 5.02 13.02 13.98
C MET A 138 5.40 14.48 13.76
N VAL A 139 5.61 14.83 12.49
CA VAL A 139 5.95 16.17 12.03
C VAL A 139 5.14 16.50 10.78
N THR A 140 5.15 17.78 10.44
CA THR A 140 4.42 18.27 9.29
C THR A 140 5.37 18.38 8.13
N SER A 141 4.91 17.97 6.96
CA SER A 141 5.72 17.91 5.76
C SER A 141 5.02 18.60 4.60
N TRP A 142 5.85 19.11 3.70
CA TRP A 142 5.44 19.61 2.39
C TRP A 142 5.16 18.46 1.40
N GLY A 143 5.33 17.21 1.83
CA GLY A 143 5.12 16.02 1.01
C GLY A 143 6.35 15.62 0.20
N PHE A 144 7.53 16.12 0.56
CA PHE A 144 8.79 15.86 -0.10
C PHE A 144 9.77 15.30 0.94
N ASP A 145 9.72 13.99 1.18
CA ASP A 145 10.57 13.33 2.18
C ASP A 145 11.62 12.39 1.54
N GLN A 146 12.70 12.14 2.28
CA GLN A 146 13.81 11.28 1.83
C GLN A 146 13.39 9.81 1.72
N PHE A 147 12.55 9.37 2.65
CA PHE A 147 12.11 8.00 2.79
C PHE A 147 10.58 7.94 2.88
N TYR A 148 10.03 6.75 2.64
CA TYR A 148 8.62 6.48 2.86
C TYR A 148 8.45 5.08 3.42
N ILE A 149 7.45 4.88 4.26
CA ILE A 149 7.18 3.58 4.88
C ILE A 149 5.90 3.02 4.27
N CYS A 150 6.00 1.85 3.67
CA CYS A 150 4.86 1.06 3.23
C CYS A 150 4.48 0.04 4.31
N GLU A 151 3.19 -0.16 4.51
CA GLU A 151 2.64 -1.30 5.25
C GLU A 151 1.87 -2.21 4.29
N TYR A 152 1.90 -3.52 4.56
CA TYR A 152 1.19 -4.49 3.75
C TYR A 152 -0.34 -4.38 3.97
N GLU A 153 -1.12 -4.42 2.89
CA GLU A 153 -2.58 -4.37 2.97
C GLU A 153 -3.16 -5.79 3.05
N THR A 154 -3.92 -6.09 4.10
CA THR A 154 -4.67 -7.35 4.15
C THR A 154 -5.86 -7.29 3.19
N ILE A 155 -6.23 -8.43 2.60
CA ILE A 155 -7.34 -8.53 1.64
C ILE A 155 -8.64 -7.92 2.18
N SER A 156 -8.89 -8.02 3.49
CA SER A 156 -10.08 -7.45 4.14
C SER A 156 -10.10 -5.91 4.12
N VAL A 157 -8.97 -5.25 4.34
CA VAL A 157 -8.87 -3.78 4.27
C VAL A 157 -9.05 -3.32 2.82
N TRP A 158 -8.38 -3.99 1.88
CA TRP A 158 -8.50 -3.69 0.45
C TRP A 158 -9.93 -3.81 -0.07
N LEU A 159 -10.64 -4.88 0.33
CA LEU A 159 -12.04 -5.07 -0.05
C LEU A 159 -12.92 -3.97 0.52
N VAL A 160 -12.77 -3.63 1.80
CA VAL A 160 -13.61 -2.59 2.43
C VAL A 160 -13.35 -1.22 1.81
N THR A 161 -12.10 -0.83 1.57
CA THR A 161 -11.78 0.47 0.96
C THR A 161 -12.25 0.56 -0.49
N ASN A 162 -12.14 -0.52 -1.28
CA ASN A 162 -12.60 -0.54 -2.68
C ASN A 162 -14.11 -0.77 -2.84
N LEU A 163 -14.81 -1.38 -1.88
CA LEU A 163 -16.28 -1.52 -1.89
C LEU A 163 -16.99 -0.15 -1.85
N TYR A 164 -16.39 0.86 -1.22
CA TYR A 164 -16.89 2.24 -1.20
C TYR A 164 -16.45 3.06 -2.42
N ASN A 165 -15.65 2.49 -3.33
CA ASN A 165 -15.24 3.17 -4.55
C ASN A 165 -16.39 3.12 -5.59
N PRO A 166 -16.91 4.27 -6.06
CA PRO A 166 -18.07 4.31 -6.95
C PRO A 166 -17.83 3.60 -8.29
N PHE A 167 -16.57 3.47 -8.73
CA PHE A 167 -16.25 2.75 -9.95
C PHE A 167 -16.45 1.23 -9.80
N TYR A 168 -16.14 0.67 -8.63
CA TYR A 168 -16.31 -0.75 -8.35
C TYR A 168 -17.78 -1.11 -8.17
N SER A 169 -18.57 -0.26 -7.51
CA SER A 169 -20.00 -0.50 -7.37
C SER A 169 -20.72 -0.50 -8.73
N ILE A 170 -20.37 0.43 -9.63
CA ILE A 170 -20.88 0.45 -11.01
C ILE A 170 -20.47 -0.82 -11.76
N LEU A 171 -19.19 -1.21 -11.70
CA LEU A 171 -18.71 -2.43 -12.37
C LEU A 171 -19.42 -3.69 -11.88
N VAL A 172 -19.61 -3.83 -10.57
CA VAL A 172 -20.35 -4.96 -9.97
C VAL A 172 -21.80 -4.97 -10.43
N ILE A 173 -22.48 -3.82 -10.45
CA ILE A 173 -23.85 -3.71 -10.96
C ILE A 173 -23.93 -4.13 -12.44
N LEU A 174 -22.99 -3.67 -13.28
CA LEU A 174 -22.93 -4.06 -14.69
C LEU A 174 -22.72 -5.58 -14.86
N ILE A 175 -21.86 -6.19 -14.05
CA ILE A 175 -21.66 -7.64 -14.04
C ILE A 175 -22.93 -8.37 -13.63
N LEU A 176 -23.63 -7.92 -12.58
CA LEU A 176 -24.88 -8.52 -12.12
C LEU A 176 -26.00 -8.41 -13.18
N VAL A 177 -26.12 -7.26 -13.84
CA VAL A 177 -27.06 -7.05 -14.95
C VAL A 177 -26.71 -7.95 -16.14
N PHE A 178 -25.43 -8.08 -16.47
CA PHE A 178 -24.97 -8.97 -17.53
C PHE A 178 -25.26 -10.44 -17.20
N LEU A 179 -24.96 -10.90 -15.99
CA LEU A 179 -25.28 -12.26 -15.53
C LEU A 179 -26.80 -12.50 -15.53
N TYR A 180 -27.60 -11.54 -15.08
CA TYR A 180 -29.05 -11.62 -15.13
C TYR A 180 -29.58 -11.75 -16.57
N THR A 181 -29.05 -10.97 -17.52
CA THR A 181 -29.44 -11.08 -18.93
C THR A 181 -29.01 -12.41 -19.55
N LEU A 182 -27.84 -12.95 -19.20
CA LEU A 182 -27.41 -14.30 -19.61
C LEU A 182 -28.32 -15.40 -19.04
N ILE A 183 -28.69 -15.31 -17.76
CA ILE A 183 -29.60 -16.26 -17.11
C ILE A 183 -30.99 -16.18 -17.75
N LYS A 184 -31.49 -14.97 -18.03
CA LYS A 184 -32.77 -14.76 -18.70
C LYS A 184 -32.75 -15.31 -20.13
N ARG A 185 -31.66 -15.10 -20.89
CA ARG A 185 -31.49 -15.62 -22.26
C ARG A 185 -31.42 -17.15 -22.28
N LYS A 186 -30.75 -17.77 -21.29
CA LYS A 186 -30.73 -19.23 -21.11
C LYS A 186 -32.09 -19.81 -20.69
N ARG A 187 -32.94 -19.05 -19.99
CA ARG A 187 -34.31 -19.50 -19.66
C ARG A 187 -35.31 -19.28 -20.80
N ALA A 188 -35.06 -18.31 -21.69
CA ALA A 188 -35.89 -18.06 -22.87
C ALA A 188 -35.70 -19.11 -23.99
N VAL A 189 -34.73 -20.02 -23.83
CA VAL A 189 -34.51 -21.21 -24.65
C VAL A 189 -34.62 -22.39 -23.66
N PRO A 190 -35.75 -23.13 -23.48
CA PRO A 190 -36.50 -23.83 -24.55
C PRO A 190 -38.02 -24.11 -24.30
N GLU A 191 -38.86 -23.90 -25.32
CA GLU A 191 -40.11 -24.68 -25.51
C GLU A 191 -40.33 -25.05 -26.99
N GLU A 192 -39.72 -24.35 -27.95
CA GLU A 192 -39.77 -24.76 -29.37
C GLU A 192 -38.84 -25.94 -29.73
N GLU A 193 -37.76 -26.17 -28.99
CA GLU A 193 -36.80 -27.25 -29.30
C GLU A 193 -37.28 -28.65 -28.83
N GLN A 194 -38.39 -28.72 -28.08
CA GLN A 194 -39.06 -29.96 -27.68
C GLN A 194 -40.16 -30.41 -28.65
N LEU A 195 -40.67 -29.53 -29.51
CA LEU A 195 -41.69 -29.84 -30.52
C LEU A 195 -41.11 -30.32 -31.87
N LEU A 196 -39.81 -30.19 -32.09
CA LEU A 196 -39.11 -30.70 -33.29
C LEU A 196 -38.46 -32.09 -33.08
N LYS A 197 -38.64 -32.71 -31.91
CA LYS A 197 -38.10 -34.04 -31.56
C LYS A 197 -39.16 -35.12 -31.33
N ASN A 198 -40.45 -34.84 -31.55
CA ASN A 198 -41.54 -35.84 -31.51
C ASN A 198 -42.27 -35.91 -32.84
#